data_AF-A0A4Y2L2L5-F1
#
_entry.id   AF-A0A4Y2L2L5-F1
#
_cell.length_a   1.000
_cell.length_b   1.000
_cell.length_c   1.000
_cell.angle_alpha   90.00
_cell.angle_beta   90.00
_cell.angle_gamma   90.00
#
_symmetry.space_group_name_H-M   'P 1'
#
loop_
_entity.id
_entity.type
_entity.pdbx_description
1 polymer ?
#
loop_
_entity_poly.entity_id
_entity_poly.type
_entity_poly.pdbx_seq_one_letter_code
_entity_poly.pdbx_strand_id
1 'polypeptide(L)'
;MRVLILFAFGVLLGSVCCDSKCFNRKFVTCAQNYIKDIKKVYSSCDTLIQQARCVYSAALDCETAFIPEAYWNLDSVEHMCGKKNDYIERYRNCFARAVNGTNCQNKYKNFLKDKTTTKDILLGLKDVCKEMDWFGRCLQGNTEDYCGGIASDYFYDSVVVTVLKLQKLLCSEVLLPADESIPELVVSGLPRIMEVTIALLNIP
;
A
#
# COMPACT_ATOMS: atom_id res chain seq x y z
N MET A 1 12.85 -9.47 49.13
CA MET A 1 12.77 -8.41 48.09
C MET A 1 13.41 -8.88 46.78
N ARG A 2 12.78 -9.78 46.01
CA ARG A 2 13.32 -10.26 44.70
C ARG A 2 12.25 -10.69 43.68
N VAL A 3 11.01 -10.22 43.81
CA VAL A 3 9.89 -10.64 42.92
C VAL A 3 9.24 -9.48 42.15
N LEU A 4 9.73 -8.24 42.33
CA LEU A 4 9.09 -7.03 41.75
C LEU A 4 9.71 -6.53 40.43
N ILE A 5 10.64 -7.26 39.81
CA ILE A 5 11.32 -6.78 38.58
C ILE A 5 10.70 -7.37 37.30
N LEU A 6 9.82 -8.38 37.39
CA LEU A 6 9.26 -9.04 36.20
C LEU A 6 8.00 -8.38 35.61
N PHE A 7 7.44 -7.34 36.23
CA PHE A 7 6.24 -6.66 35.72
C PHE A 7 6.52 -5.37 34.92
N ALA A 8 7.76 -4.89 34.88
CA ALA A 8 8.09 -3.63 34.19
C ALA A 8 8.33 -3.78 32.66
N PHE A 9 8.56 -5.00 32.16
CA PHE A 9 8.80 -5.22 30.73
C PHE A 9 7.54 -5.56 29.91
N GLY A 10 6.41 -5.83 30.57
CA GLY A 10 5.14 -6.09 29.87
C GLY A 10 4.44 -4.82 29.37
N VAL A 11 4.73 -3.66 29.95
CA VAL A 11 4.05 -2.39 29.66
C VAL A 11 4.76 -1.59 28.55
N LEU A 12 6.08 -1.79 28.37
CA LEU A 12 6.85 -1.17 27.29
C LEU A 12 6.66 -1.84 25.91
N LEU A 13 6.15 -3.08 25.88
CA LEU A 13 5.76 -3.75 24.63
C LEU A 13 4.26 -3.60 24.32
N GLY A 14 3.46 -3.09 25.26
CA GLY A 14 2.00 -2.92 25.11
C GLY A 14 1.54 -1.57 24.56
N SER A 15 2.46 -0.64 24.29
CA SER A 15 2.12 0.78 24.06
C SER A 15 2.54 1.32 22.70
N VAL A 16 3.07 0.48 21.80
CA VAL A 16 3.12 0.79 20.35
C VAL A 16 1.92 0.16 19.67
N CYS A 17 0.76 0.25 20.32
CA CYS A 17 -0.49 -0.10 19.68
C CYS A 17 -0.81 1.09 18.78
N CYS A 18 -0.53 0.97 17.48
CA CYS A 18 -0.82 2.02 16.52
C CYS A 18 -2.23 2.55 16.73
N ASP A 19 -2.34 3.87 16.89
CA ASP A 19 -3.62 4.54 16.99
C ASP A 19 -4.25 4.57 15.60
N SER A 20 -4.77 3.41 15.18
CA SER A 20 -5.44 3.23 13.91
C SER A 20 -6.60 4.20 13.74
N LYS A 21 -7.25 4.61 14.84
CA LYS A 21 -8.28 5.65 14.83
C LYS A 21 -7.69 7.02 14.51
N CYS A 22 -6.56 7.39 15.11
CA CYS A 22 -5.83 8.61 14.75
C CYS A 22 -5.43 8.57 13.27
N PHE A 23 -4.77 7.49 12.83
CA PHE A 23 -4.29 7.36 11.46
C PHE A 23 -5.45 7.51 10.48
N ASN A 24 -6.54 6.78 10.68
CA ASN A 24 -7.73 6.83 9.83
C ASN A 24 -8.25 8.26 9.72
N ARG A 25 -8.45 8.93 10.85
CA ARG A 25 -8.96 10.30 10.87
C ARG A 25 -8.03 11.27 10.13
N LYS A 26 -6.72 11.19 10.34
CA LYS A 26 -5.72 12.05 9.71
C LYS A 26 -5.62 11.78 8.20
N PHE A 27 -5.55 10.51 7.81
CA PHE A 27 -5.51 10.07 6.43
C PHE A 27 -6.77 10.51 5.67
N VAL A 28 -7.97 10.21 6.20
CA VAL A 28 -9.27 10.59 5.60
C VAL A 28 -9.34 12.09 5.39
N THR A 29 -8.95 12.89 6.40
CA THR A 29 -8.95 14.36 6.31
C THR A 29 -8.02 14.85 5.21
N CYS A 30 -6.80 14.30 5.13
CA CYS A 30 -5.85 14.64 4.07
C CYS A 30 -6.40 14.24 2.69
N ALA A 31 -6.88 13.01 2.55
CA ALA A 31 -7.43 12.49 1.31
C ALA A 31 -8.60 13.34 0.82
N GLN A 32 -9.55 13.72 1.68
CA GLN A 32 -10.68 14.57 1.28
C GLN A 32 -10.24 15.97 0.79
N ASN A 33 -9.17 16.53 1.34
CA ASN A 33 -8.67 17.84 0.94
C ASN A 33 -7.97 17.84 -0.43
N TYR A 34 -7.24 16.76 -0.74
CA TYR A 34 -6.37 16.71 -1.92
C TYR A 34 -6.86 15.76 -3.01
N ILE A 35 -7.57 14.70 -2.63
CA ILE A 35 -8.14 13.67 -3.50
C ILE A 35 -9.65 13.93 -3.63
N LYS A 36 -10.01 14.80 -4.57
CA LYS A 36 -11.41 15.18 -4.82
C LYS A 36 -12.24 14.06 -5.47
N ASP A 37 -11.59 13.14 -6.19
CA ASP A 37 -12.22 12.01 -6.86
C ASP A 37 -11.38 10.76 -6.65
N ILE A 38 -11.88 9.86 -5.78
CA ILE A 38 -11.18 8.63 -5.42
C ILE A 38 -10.92 7.74 -6.64
N LYS A 39 -11.80 7.80 -7.65
CA LYS A 39 -11.66 7.01 -8.88
C LYS A 39 -10.48 7.50 -9.73
N LYS A 40 -9.99 8.71 -9.47
CA LYS A 40 -8.87 9.33 -10.18
C LYS A 40 -7.55 9.27 -9.41
N VAL A 41 -7.52 8.73 -8.19
CA VAL A 41 -6.27 8.57 -7.41
C VAL A 41 -5.16 7.89 -8.20
N TYR A 42 -5.54 6.88 -8.96
CA TYR A 42 -4.65 6.05 -9.75
C TYR A 42 -4.49 6.53 -11.20
N SER A 43 -4.95 7.75 -11.51
CA SER A 43 -4.99 8.27 -12.88
C SER A 43 -3.88 9.28 -13.20
N SER A 44 -3.23 9.87 -12.20
CA SER A 44 -2.11 10.78 -12.42
C SER A 44 -1.04 10.65 -11.33
N CYS A 45 0.16 11.07 -11.69
CA CYS A 45 1.29 11.06 -10.76
C CYS A 45 1.09 12.05 -9.61
N ASP A 46 0.49 13.21 -9.88
CA ASP A 46 0.14 14.16 -8.83
C ASP A 46 -0.76 13.52 -7.77
N THR A 47 -1.80 12.76 -8.17
CA THR A 47 -2.70 12.14 -7.19
C THR A 47 -2.07 10.98 -6.43
N LEU A 48 -1.17 10.21 -7.06
CA LEU A 48 -0.40 9.17 -6.38
C LEU A 48 0.58 9.77 -5.35
N ILE A 49 1.29 10.83 -5.71
CA ILE A 49 2.18 11.55 -4.80
C ILE A 49 1.37 12.10 -3.61
N GLN A 50 0.22 12.72 -3.86
CA GLN A 50 -0.62 13.23 -2.77
C GLN A 50 -1.16 12.10 -1.88
N GLN A 51 -1.55 10.96 -2.45
CA GLN A 51 -1.96 9.79 -1.67
C GLN A 51 -0.82 9.31 -0.75
N ALA A 52 0.40 9.14 -1.30
CA ALA A 52 1.56 8.72 -0.52
C ALA A 52 1.93 9.74 0.57
N ARG A 53 1.84 11.04 0.29
CA ARG A 53 2.02 12.11 1.28
C ARG A 53 0.97 12.06 2.39
N CYS A 54 -0.29 11.79 2.07
CA CYS A 54 -1.33 11.64 3.07
C CYS A 54 -1.07 10.45 4.00
N VAL A 55 -0.57 9.32 3.47
CA VAL A 55 -0.17 8.17 4.30
C VAL A 55 1.00 8.53 5.19
N TYR A 56 2.07 9.10 4.64
CA TYR A 56 3.26 9.46 5.42
C TYR A 56 2.95 10.50 6.51
N SER A 57 2.19 11.53 6.18
CA SER A 57 1.79 12.57 7.14
C SER A 57 0.91 11.99 8.26
N ALA A 58 -0.07 11.14 7.94
CA ALA A 58 -0.89 10.48 8.94
C ALA A 58 -0.08 9.49 9.81
N ALA A 59 0.89 8.79 9.20
CA ALA A 59 1.79 7.89 9.91
C ALA A 59 2.65 8.64 10.95
N LEU A 60 3.18 9.81 10.56
CA LEU A 60 4.00 10.68 11.39
C LEU A 60 3.18 11.30 12.54
N ASP A 61 2.03 11.91 12.21
CA ASP A 61 1.14 12.58 13.17
C ASP A 61 0.60 11.64 14.25
N CYS A 62 0.48 10.35 13.93
CA CYS A 62 -0.08 9.32 14.80
C CYS A 62 0.97 8.34 15.32
N GLU A 63 2.26 8.64 15.13
CA GLU A 63 3.40 7.85 15.63
C GLU A 63 3.30 6.35 15.32
N THR A 64 2.84 6.02 14.11
CA THR A 64 2.63 4.62 13.69
C THR A 64 3.95 3.89 13.50
N ALA A 65 3.95 2.56 13.65
CA ALA A 65 5.14 1.74 13.49
C ALA A 65 5.68 1.74 12.04
N PHE A 66 4.83 2.03 11.04
CA PHE A 66 5.17 2.03 9.62
C PHE A 66 5.59 3.39 9.05
N ILE A 67 5.98 4.36 9.90
CA ILE A 67 6.56 5.63 9.43
C ILE A 67 7.71 5.40 8.43
N PRO A 68 8.69 4.50 8.68
CA PRO A 68 9.78 4.27 7.73
C PRO A 68 9.28 3.78 6.37
N GLU A 69 8.35 2.82 6.35
CA GLU A 69 7.79 2.27 5.12
C GLU A 69 6.92 3.30 4.38
N ALA A 70 6.19 4.15 5.08
CA ALA A 70 5.44 5.24 4.48
C ALA A 70 6.36 6.30 3.85
N TYR A 71 7.48 6.61 4.50
CA TYR A 71 8.52 7.50 3.95
C TYR A 71 9.12 6.93 2.67
N TRP A 72 9.57 5.67 2.70
CA TRP A 72 10.16 5.02 1.53
C TRP A 72 9.16 4.87 0.38
N ASN A 73 7.88 4.62 0.69
CA ASN A 73 6.84 4.58 -0.31
C ASN A 73 6.63 5.94 -0.98
N LEU A 74 6.59 7.03 -0.20
CA LEU A 74 6.52 8.38 -0.75
C LEU A 74 7.71 8.68 -1.66
N ASP A 75 8.93 8.42 -1.19
CA ASP A 75 10.15 8.59 -1.98
C ASP A 75 10.11 7.78 -3.28
N SER A 76 9.68 6.52 -3.21
CA SER A 76 9.54 5.64 -4.38
C SER A 76 8.49 6.17 -5.35
N VAL A 77 7.33 6.64 -4.88
CA VAL A 77 6.28 7.20 -5.72
C VAL A 77 6.75 8.50 -6.38
N GLU A 78 7.40 9.40 -5.65
CA GLU A 78 7.96 10.64 -6.20
C GLU A 78 9.06 10.34 -7.23
N HIS A 79 9.90 9.33 -6.97
CA HIS A 79 10.94 8.90 -7.90
C HIS A 79 10.38 8.29 -9.19
N MET A 80 9.36 7.41 -9.07
CA MET A 80 8.65 6.79 -10.19
C MET A 80 7.88 7.79 -11.05
N CYS A 81 7.32 8.82 -10.41
CA CYS A 81 6.57 9.88 -11.07
C CYS A 81 7.45 11.03 -11.57
N GLY A 82 8.71 11.07 -11.18
CA GLY A 82 9.71 12.00 -11.69
C GLY A 82 10.39 11.49 -12.96
N LYS A 83 10.88 12.41 -13.80
CA LYS A 83 11.58 12.10 -15.07
C LYS A 83 12.99 11.51 -14.91
N LYS A 84 13.32 10.83 -13.80
CA LYS A 84 14.72 10.65 -13.37
C LYS A 84 15.23 9.21 -13.28
N ASN A 85 14.47 8.20 -13.69
CA ASN A 85 14.98 6.83 -13.67
C ASN A 85 14.94 6.15 -15.04
N ASP A 86 16.03 6.30 -15.80
CA ASP A 86 16.24 5.68 -17.11
C ASP A 86 16.04 4.16 -17.09
N TYR A 87 16.27 3.51 -15.94
CA TYR A 87 16.07 2.06 -15.81
C TYR A 87 14.59 1.70 -15.79
N ILE A 88 13.80 2.40 -14.99
CA ILE A 88 12.35 2.14 -14.88
C ILE A 88 11.68 2.49 -16.19
N GLU A 89 12.04 3.60 -16.82
CA GLU A 89 11.56 3.95 -18.17
C GLU A 89 11.89 2.85 -19.20
N ARG A 90 13.13 2.35 -19.19
CA ARG A 90 13.57 1.30 -20.11
C ARG A 90 12.74 0.02 -20.00
N TYR A 91 12.31 -0.35 -18.79
CA TYR A 91 11.57 -1.58 -18.54
C TYR A 91 10.07 -1.37 -18.22
N ARG A 92 9.57 -0.14 -18.28
CA ARG A 92 8.19 0.24 -17.92
C ARG A 92 7.15 -0.62 -18.63
N ASN A 93 7.29 -0.78 -19.94
CA ASN A 93 6.40 -1.63 -20.74
C ASN A 93 6.44 -3.11 -20.33
N CYS A 94 7.61 -3.57 -19.92
CA CYS A 94 7.77 -4.94 -19.46
C CYS A 94 7.06 -5.17 -18.12
N PHE A 95 7.31 -4.29 -17.14
CA PHE A 95 6.63 -4.34 -15.85
C PHE A 95 5.12 -4.19 -16.01
N ALA A 96 4.66 -3.28 -16.87
CA ALA A 96 3.23 -3.13 -17.17
C ALA A 96 2.61 -4.45 -17.67
N ARG A 97 3.33 -5.23 -18.50
CA ARG A 97 2.87 -6.56 -18.93
C ARG A 97 2.89 -7.59 -17.80
N ALA A 98 3.95 -7.61 -16.99
CA ALA A 98 4.06 -8.50 -15.83
C ALA A 98 2.95 -8.27 -14.79
N VAL A 99 2.44 -7.04 -14.68
CA VAL A 99 1.35 -6.71 -13.75
C VAL A 99 -0.03 -6.88 -14.38
N ASN A 100 -0.22 -6.48 -15.66
CA ASN A 100 -1.53 -6.52 -16.33
C ASN A 100 -1.88 -7.89 -16.96
N GLY A 101 -0.89 -8.65 -17.41
CA GLY A 101 -1.09 -9.89 -18.18
C GLY A 101 -1.38 -11.12 -17.33
N THR A 102 -1.53 -10.98 -16.01
CA THR A 102 -1.21 -12.07 -15.09
C THR A 102 -2.35 -12.46 -14.16
N ASN A 103 -2.23 -13.70 -13.65
CA ASN A 103 -3.13 -14.25 -12.63
C ASN A 103 -3.17 -13.37 -11.37
N CYS A 104 -2.15 -12.54 -11.11
CA CYS A 104 -2.13 -11.65 -9.95
C CYS A 104 -3.28 -10.64 -10.01
N GLN A 105 -3.40 -9.91 -11.12
CA GLN A 105 -4.45 -8.90 -11.27
C GLN A 105 -5.83 -9.55 -11.28
N ASN A 106 -5.98 -10.71 -11.90
CA ASN A 106 -7.25 -11.43 -11.93
C ASN A 106 -7.67 -11.90 -10.53
N LYS A 107 -6.76 -12.45 -9.73
CA LYS A 107 -7.05 -12.84 -8.34
C LYS A 107 -7.44 -11.63 -7.50
N TYR A 108 -6.71 -10.51 -7.64
CA TYR A 108 -7.05 -9.26 -6.96
C TYR A 108 -8.44 -8.74 -7.36
N LYS A 109 -8.74 -8.68 -8.67
CA LYS A 109 -10.05 -8.28 -9.19
C LYS A 109 -11.16 -9.18 -8.64
N ASN A 110 -10.93 -10.49 -8.53
CA ASN A 110 -11.91 -11.43 -7.97
C ASN A 110 -12.24 -11.14 -6.51
N PHE A 111 -11.28 -10.68 -5.69
CA PHE A 111 -11.57 -10.26 -4.33
C PHE A 111 -12.43 -9.02 -4.23
N LEU A 112 -12.45 -8.17 -5.26
CA LEU A 112 -13.26 -6.96 -5.31
C LEU A 112 -14.49 -7.10 -6.21
N LYS A 113 -14.63 -8.25 -6.87
CA LYS A 113 -15.70 -8.52 -7.81
C LYS A 113 -17.04 -8.55 -7.08
N ASP A 114 -18.03 -7.90 -7.67
CA ASP A 114 -19.41 -7.82 -7.17
C ASP A 114 -19.58 -7.08 -5.82
N LYS A 115 -18.50 -6.55 -5.25
CA LYS A 115 -18.53 -5.76 -4.01
C LYS A 115 -18.81 -4.30 -4.33
N THR A 116 -20.05 -3.87 -4.06
CA THR A 116 -20.53 -2.52 -4.40
C THR A 116 -20.73 -1.63 -3.18
N THR A 117 -20.96 -2.22 -2.01
CA THR A 117 -21.09 -1.46 -0.76
C THR A 117 -19.72 -1.25 -0.12
N THR A 118 -19.59 -0.17 0.65
CA THR A 118 -18.32 0.14 1.32
C THR A 118 -17.88 -0.96 2.29
N LYS A 119 -18.85 -1.57 2.97
CA LYS A 119 -18.63 -2.73 3.84
C LYS A 119 -18.08 -3.92 3.06
N ASP A 120 -18.70 -4.26 1.94
CA ASP A 120 -18.28 -5.42 1.14
C ASP A 120 -16.89 -5.20 0.54
N ILE A 121 -16.59 -3.96 0.13
CA ILE A 121 -15.27 -3.57 -0.36
C ILE A 121 -14.23 -3.69 0.76
N LEU A 122 -14.51 -3.21 1.99
CA LEU A 122 -13.59 -3.37 3.12
C LEU A 122 -13.31 -4.84 3.41
N LEU A 123 -14.34 -5.68 3.41
CA LEU A 123 -14.18 -7.13 3.56
C LEU A 123 -13.31 -7.73 2.44
N GLY A 124 -13.51 -7.28 1.19
CA GLY A 124 -12.67 -7.70 0.07
C GLY A 124 -11.21 -7.28 0.24
N LEU A 125 -10.96 -6.07 0.75
CA LEU A 125 -9.61 -5.60 1.07
C LEU A 125 -8.98 -6.39 2.23
N LYS A 126 -9.77 -6.75 3.25
CA LYS A 126 -9.30 -7.65 4.33
C LYS A 126 -8.94 -9.04 3.78
N ASP A 127 -9.67 -9.55 2.80
CA ASP A 127 -9.33 -10.82 2.15
C ASP A 127 -8.07 -10.71 1.28
N VAL A 128 -7.92 -9.59 0.56
CA VAL A 128 -6.68 -9.24 -0.14
C VAL A 128 -5.49 -9.20 0.84
N CYS A 129 -5.67 -8.62 2.02
CA CYS A 129 -4.62 -8.57 3.05
C CYS A 129 -4.11 -9.94 3.48
N LYS A 130 -4.96 -10.97 3.50
CA LYS A 130 -4.58 -12.36 3.84
C LYS A 130 -3.70 -13.00 2.77
N GLU A 131 -3.72 -12.45 1.55
CA GLU A 131 -3.06 -13.01 0.37
C GLU A 131 -1.82 -12.20 -0.04
N MET A 132 -1.36 -11.24 0.78
CA MET A 132 -0.23 -10.36 0.45
C MET A 132 1.03 -11.10 0.04
N ASP A 133 1.37 -12.19 0.72
CA ASP A 133 2.53 -13.01 0.36
C ASP A 133 2.39 -13.69 -1.00
N TRP A 134 1.18 -14.11 -1.34
CA TRP A 134 0.89 -14.66 -2.65
C TRP A 134 1.03 -13.58 -3.73
N PHE A 135 0.51 -12.37 -3.51
CA PHE A 135 0.65 -11.28 -4.46
C PHE A 135 2.11 -10.86 -4.66
N GLY A 136 2.91 -10.79 -3.59
CA GLY A 136 4.35 -10.53 -3.69
C GLY A 136 5.07 -11.55 -4.58
N ARG A 137 4.89 -12.84 -4.31
CA ARG A 137 5.47 -13.92 -5.14
C ARG A 137 4.97 -13.89 -6.58
N CYS A 138 3.68 -13.62 -6.76
CA CYS A 138 3.07 -13.55 -8.08
C CYS A 138 3.66 -12.41 -8.92
N LEU A 139 3.82 -11.22 -8.34
CA LEU A 139 4.43 -10.08 -9.01
C LEU A 139 5.91 -10.33 -9.33
N GLN A 140 6.65 -10.93 -8.39
CA GLN A 140 8.05 -11.30 -8.58
C GLN A 140 8.21 -12.28 -9.75
N GLY A 141 7.55 -13.44 -9.68
CA GLY A 141 7.69 -14.49 -10.70
C GLY A 141 7.28 -14.02 -12.10
N ASN A 142 6.20 -13.25 -12.20
CA ASN A 142 5.84 -12.69 -13.51
C ASN A 142 6.86 -11.67 -14.01
N THR A 143 7.47 -10.88 -13.12
CA THR A 143 8.50 -9.94 -13.57
C THR A 143 9.73 -10.70 -14.06
N GLU A 144 10.12 -11.79 -13.39
CA GLU A 144 11.19 -12.68 -13.86
C GLU A 144 10.86 -13.26 -15.24
N ASP A 145 9.64 -13.77 -15.44
CA ASP A 145 9.21 -14.38 -16.70
C ASP A 145 9.17 -13.40 -17.88
N TYR A 146 8.66 -12.18 -17.65
CA TYR A 146 8.47 -11.19 -18.71
C TYR A 146 9.71 -10.32 -18.95
N CYS A 147 10.48 -10.00 -17.91
CA CYS A 147 11.55 -8.99 -17.94
C CYS A 147 12.96 -9.56 -17.75
N GLY A 148 13.08 -10.83 -17.34
CA GLY A 148 14.35 -11.45 -16.99
C GLY A 148 14.81 -11.10 -15.58
N GLY A 149 15.67 -11.96 -15.01
CA GLY A 149 16.05 -11.90 -13.58
C GLY A 149 16.62 -10.54 -13.14
N ILE A 150 17.54 -9.94 -13.89
CA ILE A 150 18.18 -8.67 -13.51
C ILE A 150 17.17 -7.51 -13.43
N ALA A 151 16.22 -7.45 -14.38
CA ALA A 151 15.17 -6.43 -14.36
C ALA A 151 14.14 -6.71 -13.26
N SER A 152 13.90 -7.99 -12.96
CA SER A 152 13.05 -8.40 -11.85
C SER A 152 13.62 -7.97 -10.51
N ASP A 153 14.88 -8.28 -10.22
CA ASP A 153 15.51 -7.93 -8.95
C ASP A 153 15.41 -6.43 -8.68
N TYR A 154 15.74 -5.59 -9.69
CA TYR A 154 15.67 -4.15 -9.55
C TYR A 154 14.25 -3.61 -9.31
N PHE A 155 13.27 -4.07 -10.10
CA PHE A 155 11.88 -3.61 -9.97
C PHE A 155 11.21 -4.13 -8.72
N TYR A 156 11.50 -5.38 -8.37
CA TYR A 156 11.00 -6.00 -7.17
C TYR A 156 11.51 -5.22 -5.95
N ASP A 157 12.81 -4.95 -5.87
CA ASP A 157 13.38 -4.24 -4.72
C ASP A 157 12.98 -2.75 -4.67
N SER A 158 12.92 -2.08 -5.82
CA SER A 158 12.68 -0.63 -5.87
C SER A 158 11.19 -0.25 -5.76
N VAL A 159 10.28 -1.08 -6.29
CA VAL A 159 8.87 -0.73 -6.43
C VAL A 159 7.98 -1.71 -5.68
N VAL A 160 8.11 -3.01 -5.96
CA VAL A 160 7.18 -4.01 -5.40
C VAL A 160 7.38 -4.17 -3.90
N VAL A 161 8.61 -4.28 -3.43
CA VAL A 161 8.95 -4.47 -2.01
C VAL A 161 8.49 -3.28 -1.19
N THR A 162 8.71 -2.05 -1.66
CA THR A 162 8.31 -0.85 -0.93
C THR A 162 6.79 -0.75 -0.80
N VAL A 163 6.05 -0.93 -1.90
CA VAL A 163 4.58 -0.88 -1.87
C VAL A 163 4.02 -2.07 -1.08
N LEU A 164 4.61 -3.27 -1.19
CA LEU A 164 4.18 -4.47 -0.49
C LEU A 164 4.41 -4.39 1.03
N LYS A 165 5.57 -3.89 1.47
CA LYS A 165 5.86 -3.71 2.90
C LYS A 165 4.89 -2.73 3.54
N LEU A 166 4.68 -1.57 2.90
CA LEU A 166 3.69 -0.62 3.38
C LEU A 166 2.27 -1.23 3.40
N GLN A 167 1.87 -1.92 2.33
CA GLN A 167 0.56 -2.56 2.26
C GLN A 167 0.37 -3.60 3.37
N LYS A 168 1.38 -4.40 3.69
CA LYS A 168 1.32 -5.39 4.77
C LYS A 168 1.10 -4.73 6.13
N LEU A 169 1.78 -3.61 6.40
CA LEU A 169 1.63 -2.87 7.64
C LEU A 169 0.27 -2.16 7.73
N LEU A 170 -0.17 -1.52 6.65
CA LEU A 170 -1.53 -1.00 6.52
C LEU A 170 -2.57 -2.11 6.70
N CYS A 171 -2.29 -3.32 6.22
CA CYS A 171 -3.16 -4.47 6.44
C CYS A 171 -3.26 -4.85 7.92
N SER A 172 -2.13 -5.04 8.61
CA SER A 172 -2.12 -5.48 10.00
C SER A 172 -2.62 -4.43 10.98
N GLU A 173 -2.32 -3.16 10.74
CA GLU A 173 -2.52 -2.08 11.72
C GLU A 173 -3.76 -1.23 11.43
N VAL A 174 -4.19 -1.16 10.16
CA VAL A 174 -5.27 -0.27 9.73
C VAL A 174 -6.47 -1.06 9.20
N LEU A 175 -6.28 -1.87 8.16
CA LEU A 175 -7.39 -2.51 7.45
C LEU A 175 -8.00 -3.66 8.24
N LEU A 176 -7.21 -4.60 8.77
CA LEU A 176 -7.74 -5.74 9.52
C LEU A 176 -8.47 -5.32 10.81
N PRO A 177 -7.94 -4.36 11.60
CA PRO A 177 -8.62 -3.85 12.80
C PRO A 177 -9.79 -2.90 12.52
N ALA A 178 -9.95 -2.40 11.28
CA ALA A 178 -11.02 -1.46 10.95
C ALA A 178 -12.41 -2.09 11.14
N ASP A 179 -13.32 -1.31 11.72
CA ASP A 179 -14.71 -1.68 11.89
C ASP A 179 -15.44 -1.64 10.55
N GLU A 180 -16.14 -2.72 10.19
CA GLU A 180 -16.93 -2.82 8.96
C GLU A 180 -18.12 -1.86 8.88
N SER A 181 -18.49 -1.23 9.99
CA SER A 181 -19.51 -0.17 10.07
C SER A 181 -18.95 1.22 9.75
N ILE A 182 -17.62 1.40 9.65
CA ILE A 182 -16.97 2.68 9.41
C ILE A 182 -16.39 2.73 7.98
N PRO A 183 -17.10 3.36 7.02
CA PRO A 183 -16.78 3.28 5.59
C PRO A 183 -15.60 4.17 5.15
N GLU A 184 -15.09 5.02 6.04
CA GLU A 184 -14.25 6.17 5.67
C GLU A 184 -12.94 5.76 4.99
N LEU A 185 -12.35 4.63 5.38
CA LEU A 185 -11.07 4.16 4.83
C LEU A 185 -11.14 3.75 3.35
N VAL A 186 -12.24 3.10 2.97
CA VAL A 186 -12.48 2.68 1.58
C VAL A 186 -12.82 3.89 0.72
N VAL A 187 -13.62 4.82 1.26
CA VAL A 187 -14.00 6.06 0.57
C VAL A 187 -12.81 7.00 0.39
N SER A 188 -11.82 6.94 1.28
CA SER A 188 -10.62 7.79 1.27
C SER A 188 -9.49 7.25 0.41
N GLY A 189 -9.67 6.06 -0.18
CA GLY A 189 -8.73 5.47 -1.12
C GLY A 189 -7.36 5.26 -0.50
N LEU A 190 -7.28 4.49 0.59
CA LEU A 190 -6.01 3.91 1.02
C LEU A 190 -5.25 3.31 -0.17
N PRO A 191 -3.90 3.36 -0.17
CA PRO A 191 -3.11 2.74 -1.20
C PRO A 191 -3.46 1.26 -1.28
N ARG A 192 -3.64 0.79 -2.51
CA ARG A 192 -3.91 -0.62 -2.81
C ARG A 192 -2.81 -1.12 -3.71
N ILE A 193 -1.98 -2.04 -3.22
CA ILE A 193 -0.76 -2.50 -3.89
C ILE A 193 -0.92 -2.68 -5.41
N MET A 194 -1.91 -3.46 -5.84
CA MET A 194 -2.09 -3.73 -7.27
C MET A 194 -2.43 -2.46 -8.05
N GLU A 195 -3.23 -1.56 -7.49
CA GLU A 195 -3.65 -0.35 -8.19
C GLU A 195 -2.55 0.71 -8.21
N VAL A 196 -1.80 0.86 -7.10
CA VAL A 196 -0.61 1.72 -7.05
C VAL A 196 0.43 1.22 -8.05
N THR A 197 0.77 -0.07 -8.02
CA THR A 197 1.77 -0.65 -8.92
C THR A 197 1.36 -0.52 -10.39
N ILE A 198 0.09 -0.79 -10.73
CA ILE A 198 -0.44 -0.60 -12.09
C ILE A 198 -0.37 0.87 -12.50
N ALA A 199 -0.78 1.78 -11.62
CA ALA A 199 -0.82 3.20 -11.93
C ALA A 199 0.57 3.77 -12.17
N LEU A 200 1.53 3.47 -11.29
CA LEU A 200 2.92 3.91 -11.43
C LEU A 200 3.57 3.46 -12.75
N LEU A 201 3.11 2.33 -13.30
CA LEU A 201 3.64 1.77 -14.55
C LEU A 201 2.92 2.27 -15.81
N ASN A 202 1.65 2.67 -15.70
CA ASN A 202 0.83 3.09 -16.84
C ASN A 202 0.71 4.62 -17.00
N ILE A 203 1.09 5.40 -15.99
CA ILE A 203 1.15 6.86 -16.11
C ILE A 203 2.45 7.23 -16.85
N PRO A 204 2.38 8.02 -17.94
CA PRO A 204 3.53 8.43 -18.75
C PRO A 204 4.45 9.43 -18.05
#